data_AF-A0A9W5EZ57-F1
#
_entry.id   AF-A0A9W5EZ57-F1
#
_cell.length_a   1.000
_cell.length_b   1.000
_cell.length_c   1.000
_cell.angle_alpha   90.00
_cell.angle_beta   90.00
_cell.angle_gamma   90.00
#
_symmetry.space_group_name_H-M   'P 1'
#
loop_
_entity.id
_entity.type
_entity.pdbx_description
1 polymer ?
#
loop_
_entity_poly.entity_id
_entity_poly.type
_entity_poly.pdbx_seq_one_letter_code
_entity_poly.pdbx_strand_id
1 'polypeptide(L)'
;MSIQRAIFGGFRQLGITEEDAQREIYSRVTGQSRLSLMTAPQQDAVMKELRRLGYKPVAVRRNGRRRLDGRYAPKMQSLWIAAYNLGIVEDREDRALEAFVKRQTGLDSGRWVNNADDARAVVEALKSWIAREAGVVWADRKPCEAYTMRYGYKIAIAQHAMLKSMLCDGFWPSVTGILDQEITYRNVTDKEWITVMDYYGKLIRGRRAPKTKASA
;
A
#
# COMPACT_ATOMS: atom_id res chain seq x y z
N MET A 1 18.31 -5.05 -12.42
CA MET A 1 18.83 -3.68 -12.18
C MET A 1 20.34 -3.83 -12.03
N SER A 2 21.16 -3.16 -12.84
CA SER A 2 22.63 -3.27 -12.71
C SER A 2 23.07 -2.72 -11.34
N ILE A 3 23.99 -3.41 -10.65
CA ILE A 3 24.54 -3.01 -9.35
C ILE A 3 25.10 -1.58 -9.36
N GLN A 4 25.64 -1.15 -10.50
CA GLN A 4 26.13 0.22 -10.69
C GLN A 4 25.03 1.27 -10.54
N ARG A 5 23.84 1.03 -11.12
CA ARG A 5 22.68 1.92 -10.95
C ARG A 5 22.22 2.00 -9.50
N ALA A 6 22.33 0.89 -8.75
CA ALA A 6 21.99 0.86 -7.34
C ALA A 6 23.01 1.63 -6.49
N ILE A 7 24.30 1.56 -6.84
CA ILE A 7 25.37 2.35 -6.19
C ILE A 7 25.15 3.85 -6.40
N PHE A 8 24.90 4.30 -7.63
CA PHE A 8 24.56 5.72 -7.90
C PHE A 8 23.25 6.14 -7.24
N GLY A 9 22.28 5.22 -7.11
CA GLY A 9 21.07 5.45 -6.32
C GLY A 9 21.38 5.68 -4.84
N GLY A 10 22.27 4.87 -4.27
CA GLY A 10 22.66 4.95 -2.87
C GLY A 10 23.40 6.23 -2.51
N PHE A 11 24.34 6.68 -3.34
CA PHE A 11 25.00 7.98 -3.13
C PHE A 11 24.02 9.15 -3.12
N ARG A 12 23.07 9.18 -4.07
CA ARG A 12 22.02 10.21 -4.09
C ARG A 12 21.14 10.17 -2.85
N GLN A 13 20.78 8.99 -2.36
CA GLN A 13 19.98 8.84 -1.14
C GLN A 13 20.73 9.31 0.11
N LEU A 14 22.05 9.14 0.14
CA LEU A 14 22.91 9.57 1.23
C LEU A 14 23.33 11.06 1.12
N GLY A 15 22.90 11.77 0.08
CA GLY A 15 23.29 13.16 -0.16
C GLY A 15 24.75 13.34 -0.59
N ILE A 16 25.43 12.27 -1.00
CA ILE A 16 26.82 12.31 -1.46
C ILE A 16 26.82 12.55 -2.97
N THR A 17 26.70 13.82 -3.36
CA THR A 17 26.62 14.23 -4.77
C THR A 17 27.98 14.51 -5.39
N GLU A 18 28.94 14.93 -4.58
CA GLU A 18 30.28 15.33 -5.05
C GLU A 18 31.09 14.12 -5.52
N GLU A 19 31.69 14.23 -6.70
CA GLU A 19 32.42 13.12 -7.33
C GLU A 19 33.64 12.72 -6.48
N ASP A 20 34.34 13.69 -5.88
CA ASP A 20 35.51 13.43 -5.03
C ASP A 20 35.13 12.64 -3.76
N ALA A 21 34.00 12.95 -3.14
CA ALA A 21 33.49 12.20 -1.98
C ALA A 21 33.10 10.76 -2.36
N GLN A 22 32.57 10.55 -3.57
CA GLN A 22 32.29 9.20 -4.08
C GLN A 22 33.60 8.44 -4.36
N ARG A 23 34.60 9.10 -4.94
CA ARG A 23 35.93 8.52 -5.23
C ARG A 23 36.68 8.15 -3.95
N GLU A 24 36.56 8.94 -2.89
CA GLU A 24 37.13 8.60 -1.58
C GLU A 24 36.57 7.27 -1.06
N ILE A 25 35.23 7.09 -1.15
CA ILE A 25 34.58 5.84 -0.74
C ILE A 25 35.03 4.68 -1.64
N TYR A 26 35.14 4.88 -2.96
CA TYR A 26 35.65 3.85 -3.87
C TYR A 26 37.07 3.43 -3.52
N SER A 27 37.97 4.39 -3.35
CA SER A 27 39.37 4.13 -3.04
C SER A 27 39.52 3.43 -1.70
N ARG A 28 38.81 3.89 -0.66
CA ARG A 28 38.83 3.28 0.68
C ARG A 28 38.33 1.84 0.69
N VAL A 29 37.26 1.54 -0.05
CA VAL A 29 36.60 0.23 0.01
C VAL A 29 37.22 -0.78 -0.95
N THR A 30 37.77 -0.32 -2.08
CA THR A 30 38.16 -1.21 -3.18
C THR A 30 39.57 -0.98 -3.74
N GLY A 31 40.22 0.12 -3.35
CA GLY A 31 41.48 0.59 -3.95
C GLY A 31 41.34 1.19 -5.36
N GLN A 32 40.13 1.24 -5.92
CA GLN A 32 39.86 1.75 -7.26
C GLN A 32 39.31 3.17 -7.22
N SER A 33 39.70 4.00 -8.18
CA SER A 33 39.22 5.39 -8.28
C SER A 33 37.85 5.49 -8.97
N ARG A 34 37.43 4.46 -9.70
CA ARG A 34 36.20 4.49 -10.50
C ARG A 34 35.48 3.15 -10.48
N LEU A 35 34.15 3.22 -10.53
CA LEU A 35 33.26 2.06 -10.55
C LEU A 35 33.46 1.15 -11.77
N SER A 36 33.85 1.71 -12.91
CA SER A 36 34.11 0.98 -14.16
C SER A 36 35.33 0.07 -14.09
N LEU A 37 36.25 0.32 -13.13
CA LEU A 37 37.46 -0.48 -12.91
C LEU A 37 37.24 -1.59 -11.88
N MET A 38 36.04 -1.68 -11.29
CA MET A 38 35.75 -2.61 -10.21
C MET A 38 35.22 -3.95 -10.73
N THR A 39 35.74 -5.02 -10.16
CA THR A 39 35.17 -6.38 -10.25
C THR A 39 33.83 -6.48 -9.52
N ALA A 40 33.05 -7.53 -9.79
CA ALA A 40 31.78 -7.76 -9.11
C ALA A 40 31.90 -7.81 -7.57
N PRO A 41 32.90 -8.50 -6.96
CA PRO A 41 33.11 -8.46 -5.52
C PRO A 41 33.40 -7.05 -4.96
N GLN A 42 34.14 -6.23 -5.71
CA GLN A 42 34.42 -4.84 -5.33
C GLN A 42 33.16 -3.97 -5.39
N GLN A 43 32.31 -4.16 -6.40
CA GLN A 43 31.01 -3.47 -6.50
C GLN A 43 30.09 -3.86 -5.33
N ASP A 44 30.09 -5.13 -4.91
CA ASP A 44 29.37 -5.59 -3.72
C ASP A 44 29.94 -5.00 -2.43
N ALA A 45 31.26 -4.85 -2.31
CA ALA A 45 31.89 -4.19 -1.17
C ALA A 45 31.45 -2.72 -1.04
N VAL A 46 31.43 -1.98 -2.15
CA VAL A 46 30.90 -0.59 -2.18
C VAL A 46 29.43 -0.58 -1.76
N MET A 47 28.62 -1.51 -2.27
CA MET A 47 27.21 -1.61 -1.89
C MET A 47 27.03 -1.87 -0.38
N LYS A 48 27.85 -2.75 0.21
CA LYS A 48 27.85 -3.01 1.67
C LYS A 48 28.22 -1.76 2.45
N GLU A 49 29.21 -1.00 1.99
CA GLU A 49 29.60 0.25 2.63
C GLU A 49 28.48 1.30 2.57
N LEU A 50 27.83 1.47 1.41
CA LEU A 50 26.69 2.38 1.31
C LEU A 50 25.57 1.98 2.29
N ARG A 51 25.28 0.67 2.44
CA ARG A 51 24.30 0.19 3.43
C ARG A 51 24.74 0.51 4.86
N ARG A 52 26.02 0.37 5.19
CA ARG A 52 26.60 0.75 6.49
C ARG A 52 26.42 2.25 6.76
N LEU A 53 26.57 3.08 5.72
CA LEU A 53 26.36 4.53 5.77
C LEU A 53 24.88 4.94 5.81
N GLY A 54 23.94 3.98 5.75
CA GLY A 54 22.50 4.25 5.87
C GLY A 54 21.70 4.13 4.57
N TYR A 55 22.30 3.65 3.48
CA TYR A 55 21.57 3.34 2.25
C TYR A 55 20.55 2.23 2.52
N LYS A 56 19.27 2.55 2.31
CA LYS A 56 18.18 1.59 2.36
C LYS A 56 17.70 1.33 0.94
N PRO A 57 17.89 0.11 0.39
CA PRO A 57 17.39 -0.23 -0.93
C PRO A 57 15.91 0.08 -1.04
N VAL A 58 15.49 0.65 -2.18
CA VAL A 58 14.07 0.89 -2.46
C VAL A 58 13.32 -0.43 -2.26
N ALA A 59 12.29 -0.43 -1.42
CA ALA A 59 11.50 -1.63 -1.17
C ALA A 59 10.83 -2.09 -2.47
N VAL A 60 11.34 -3.20 -3.02
CA VAL A 60 10.77 -3.86 -4.19
C VAL A 60 9.83 -4.96 -3.71
N ARG A 61 8.60 -5.04 -4.24
CA ARG A 61 7.71 -6.18 -3.95
C ARG A 61 8.31 -7.47 -4.50
N ARG A 62 7.84 -8.63 -4.02
CA ARG A 62 8.25 -9.97 -4.50
C ARG A 62 8.16 -10.14 -6.03
N ASN A 63 7.33 -9.35 -6.70
CA ASN A 63 7.15 -9.32 -8.16
C ASN A 63 8.13 -8.38 -8.90
N GLY A 64 9.17 -7.86 -8.23
CA GLY A 64 10.20 -7.02 -8.85
C GLY A 64 9.79 -5.56 -9.08
N ARG A 65 8.57 -5.15 -8.69
CA ARG A 65 8.07 -3.78 -8.89
C ARG A 65 8.34 -2.90 -7.68
N ARG A 66 8.67 -1.63 -7.93
CA ARG A 66 8.78 -0.60 -6.88
C ARG A 66 7.45 -0.47 -6.16
N ARG A 67 7.48 -0.45 -4.83
CA ARG A 67 6.33 -0.04 -4.03
C ARG A 67 6.15 1.47 -4.17
N LEU A 68 4.90 1.91 -4.18
CA LEU A 68 4.61 3.31 -3.90
C LEU A 68 5.11 3.58 -2.47
N ASP A 69 6.02 4.55 -2.33
CA ASP A 69 6.73 4.84 -1.09
C ASP A 69 6.74 6.35 -0.82
N GLY A 70 6.62 6.72 0.45
CA GLY A 70 6.52 8.10 0.92
C GLY A 70 5.66 8.25 2.15
N ARG A 71 5.74 9.43 2.79
CA ARG A 71 5.14 9.70 4.10
C ARG A 71 3.65 9.36 4.18
N TYR A 72 2.89 9.65 3.13
CA TYR A 72 1.45 9.45 3.09
C TYR A 72 1.01 8.21 2.30
N ALA A 73 1.94 7.51 1.62
CA ALA A 73 1.65 6.34 0.80
C ALA A 73 0.91 5.23 1.57
N PRO A 74 1.27 4.87 2.82
CA PRO A 74 0.59 3.80 3.55
C PRO A 74 -0.92 4.04 3.70
N LYS A 75 -1.33 5.29 3.97
CA LYS A 75 -2.75 5.63 4.16
C LYS A 75 -3.56 5.42 2.88
N MET A 76 -2.99 5.83 1.75
CA MET A 76 -3.63 5.72 0.43
C MET A 76 -3.65 4.26 -0.04
N GLN A 77 -2.59 3.51 0.23
CA GLN A 77 -2.54 2.06 0.02
C GLN A 77 -3.62 1.34 0.84
N SER A 78 -3.79 1.67 2.12
CA SER A 78 -4.86 1.07 2.94
C SER A 78 -6.25 1.32 2.38
N LEU A 79 -6.54 2.54 1.90
CA LEU A 79 -7.82 2.85 1.25
C LEU A 79 -7.99 2.14 -0.09
N TRP A 80 -6.93 1.99 -0.87
CA TRP A 80 -6.94 1.23 -2.12
C TRP A 80 -7.24 -0.25 -1.89
N ILE A 81 -6.61 -0.85 -0.89
CA ILE A 81 -6.91 -2.23 -0.47
C ILE A 81 -8.35 -2.35 0.02
N ALA A 82 -8.86 -1.37 0.76
CA ALA A 82 -10.26 -1.35 1.17
C ALA A 82 -11.20 -1.31 -0.06
N ALA A 83 -10.91 -0.47 -1.06
CA ALA A 83 -11.68 -0.45 -2.30
C ALA A 83 -11.65 -1.80 -3.03
N TYR A 84 -10.50 -2.48 -3.03
CA TYR A 84 -10.38 -3.83 -3.60
C TYR A 84 -11.20 -4.86 -2.80
N ASN A 85 -11.20 -4.79 -1.47
CA ASN A 85 -12.00 -5.65 -0.60
C ASN A 85 -13.50 -5.37 -0.69
N LEU A 86 -13.91 -4.15 -1.03
CA LEU A 86 -15.29 -3.83 -1.39
C LEU A 86 -15.65 -4.24 -2.83
N GLY A 87 -14.69 -4.78 -3.59
CA GLY A 87 -14.87 -5.16 -4.98
C GLY A 87 -15.05 -3.98 -5.95
N ILE A 88 -14.75 -2.76 -5.52
CA ILE A 88 -14.83 -1.53 -6.34
C ILE A 88 -13.76 -1.54 -7.43
N VAL A 89 -12.56 -2.04 -7.10
CA VAL A 89 -11.43 -2.18 -8.04
C VAL A 89 -11.03 -3.64 -8.20
N GLU A 90 -10.55 -3.97 -9.40
CA GLU A 90 -10.07 -5.32 -9.74
C GLU A 90 -8.59 -5.52 -9.42
N ASP A 91 -7.78 -4.46 -9.54
CA ASP A 91 -6.34 -4.52 -9.31
C ASP A 91 -5.95 -3.78 -8.03
N ARG A 92 -5.45 -4.53 -7.04
CA ARG A 92 -4.98 -4.01 -5.76
C ARG A 92 -3.54 -3.44 -5.79
N GLU A 93 -2.85 -3.53 -6.92
CA GLU A 93 -1.45 -3.11 -7.04
C GLU A 93 -1.30 -1.58 -7.06
N ASP A 94 -0.16 -1.10 -6.57
CA ASP A 94 0.15 0.33 -6.45
C ASP A 94 0.06 1.08 -7.80
N ARG A 95 0.40 0.42 -8.91
CA ARG A 95 0.29 0.99 -10.26
C ARG A 95 -1.15 1.42 -10.61
N ALA A 96 -2.13 0.67 -10.10
CA ALA A 96 -3.54 0.92 -10.39
C ALA A 96 -4.03 2.09 -9.55
N LEU A 97 -3.53 2.20 -8.31
CA LEU A 97 -3.70 3.38 -7.46
C LEU A 97 -3.08 4.63 -8.12
N GLU A 98 -1.83 4.57 -8.58
CA GLU A 98 -1.15 5.67 -9.26
C GLU A 98 -1.93 6.11 -10.51
N ALA A 99 -2.39 5.16 -11.33
CA ALA A 99 -3.20 5.46 -12.51
C ALA A 99 -4.55 6.08 -12.15
N PHE A 100 -5.18 5.64 -11.05
CA PHE A 100 -6.39 6.28 -10.54
C PHE A 100 -6.13 7.72 -10.11
N VAL A 101 -5.08 7.96 -9.33
CA VAL A 101 -4.71 9.30 -8.87
C VAL A 101 -4.43 10.21 -10.06
N LYS A 102 -3.62 9.76 -11.02
CA LYS A 102 -3.34 10.51 -12.25
C LYS A 102 -4.61 10.90 -13.00
N ARG A 103 -5.60 10.01 -13.11
CA ARG A 103 -6.90 10.31 -13.76
C ARG A 103 -7.75 11.31 -12.99
N GLN A 104 -7.71 11.27 -11.65
CA GLN A 104 -8.56 12.14 -10.82
C GLN A 104 -7.95 13.53 -10.58
N THR A 105 -6.62 13.62 -10.48
CA THR A 105 -5.93 14.85 -10.04
C THR A 105 -4.89 15.36 -11.02
N GLY A 106 -4.54 14.61 -12.07
CA GLY A 106 -3.47 14.96 -13.01
C GLY A 106 -2.05 14.80 -12.47
N LEU A 107 -1.86 14.30 -11.25
CA LEU A 107 -0.55 14.17 -10.61
C LEU A 107 0.22 12.95 -11.15
N ASP A 108 1.37 13.18 -11.82
CA ASP A 108 2.14 12.12 -12.52
C ASP A 108 3.50 11.77 -11.88
N SER A 109 4.08 12.65 -11.06
CA SER A 109 5.50 12.53 -10.64
C SER A 109 5.74 11.77 -9.34
N GLY A 110 4.70 11.21 -8.71
CA GLY A 110 4.81 10.55 -7.40
C GLY A 110 5.16 11.49 -6.23
N ARG A 111 5.44 12.79 -6.46
CA ARG A 111 5.72 13.76 -5.37
C ARG A 111 4.57 13.92 -4.39
N TRP A 112 3.35 13.70 -4.86
CA TRP A 112 2.11 13.82 -4.10
C TRP A 112 2.05 12.90 -2.88
N VAL A 113 2.80 11.79 -2.85
CA VAL A 113 2.90 10.92 -1.66
C VAL A 113 3.67 11.52 -0.50
N ASN A 114 4.41 12.61 -0.74
CA ASN A 114 5.16 13.35 0.28
C ASN A 114 4.62 14.77 0.51
N ASN A 115 3.79 15.30 -0.40
CA ASN A 115 3.10 16.56 -0.23
C ASN A 115 1.81 16.35 0.61
N ALA A 116 1.64 17.14 1.68
CA ALA A 116 0.52 16.98 2.60
C ALA A 116 -0.85 17.34 1.99
N ASP A 117 -0.90 18.38 1.16
CA ASP A 117 -2.14 18.86 0.56
C ASP A 117 -2.60 17.94 -0.56
N ASP A 118 -1.69 17.51 -1.43
CA ASP A 118 -1.98 16.52 -2.46
C ASP A 118 -2.44 15.20 -1.84
N ALA A 119 -1.73 14.71 -0.82
CA ALA A 119 -2.10 13.49 -0.12
C ALA A 119 -3.48 13.60 0.54
N ARG A 120 -3.82 14.75 1.13
CA ARG A 120 -5.16 14.99 1.70
C ARG A 120 -6.23 14.94 0.61
N ALA A 121 -6.02 15.61 -0.51
CA ALA A 121 -6.95 15.60 -1.63
C ALA A 121 -7.20 14.18 -2.17
N VAL A 122 -6.14 13.38 -2.34
CA VAL A 122 -6.25 11.98 -2.78
C VAL A 122 -6.98 11.12 -1.76
N VAL A 123 -6.68 11.27 -0.46
CA VAL A 123 -7.36 10.52 0.61
C VAL A 123 -8.86 10.82 0.64
N GLU A 124 -9.25 12.08 0.53
CA GLU A 124 -10.67 12.46 0.53
C GLU A 124 -11.39 12.03 -0.75
N ALA A 125 -10.73 12.09 -1.92
CA ALA A 125 -11.26 11.54 -3.16
C ALA A 125 -11.52 10.02 -3.05
N LEU A 126 -10.57 9.26 -2.48
CA LEU A 126 -10.73 7.82 -2.24
C LEU A 126 -11.88 7.53 -1.27
N LYS A 127 -11.97 8.25 -0.15
CA LYS A 127 -13.06 8.06 0.82
C LYS A 127 -14.42 8.38 0.22
N SER A 128 -14.54 9.50 -0.48
CA SER A 128 -15.79 9.93 -1.13
C SER A 128 -16.24 8.90 -2.15
N TRP A 129 -15.31 8.42 -2.98
CA TRP A 129 -15.60 7.37 -3.96
C TRP A 129 -16.04 6.06 -3.30
N ILE A 130 -15.31 5.58 -2.29
CA ILE A 130 -15.65 4.36 -1.55
C ILE A 130 -17.03 4.49 -0.86
N ALA A 131 -17.32 5.64 -0.26
CA ALA A 131 -18.61 5.89 0.38
C ALA A 131 -19.75 5.84 -0.64
N ARG A 132 -19.55 6.41 -1.84
CA ARG A 132 -20.55 6.40 -2.91
C ARG A 132 -20.80 5.00 -3.47
N GLU A 133 -19.75 4.24 -3.76
CA GLU A 133 -19.88 2.94 -4.45
C GLU A 133 -20.33 1.81 -3.51
N ALA A 134 -19.98 1.87 -2.23
CA ALA A 134 -20.19 0.77 -1.29
C ALA A 134 -20.89 1.17 0.02
N GLY A 135 -21.34 2.42 0.15
CA GLY A 135 -22.12 2.88 1.32
C GLY A 135 -21.31 2.97 2.61
N VAL A 136 -19.98 3.05 2.54
CA VAL A 136 -19.13 3.14 3.74
C VAL A 136 -19.36 4.48 4.45
N VAL A 137 -19.65 4.41 5.74
CA VAL A 137 -19.78 5.58 6.62
C VAL A 137 -18.47 5.82 7.34
N TRP A 138 -17.81 6.94 7.03
CA TRP A 138 -16.51 7.31 7.63
C TRP A 138 -16.62 8.09 8.94
N ALA A 139 -17.75 8.73 9.18
CA ALA A 139 -17.96 9.58 10.36
C ALA A 139 -18.19 8.74 11.63
N ASP A 140 -17.62 9.20 12.75
CA ASP A 140 -17.88 8.63 14.07
C ASP A 140 -19.02 9.41 14.73
N ARG A 141 -20.15 8.74 15.02
CA ARG A 141 -21.30 9.35 15.70
C ARG A 141 -21.20 9.07 17.20
N LYS A 142 -20.94 10.09 18.02
CA LYS A 142 -20.79 9.93 19.47
C LYS A 142 -22.14 9.95 20.21
N PRO A 143 -22.32 9.18 21.31
CA PRO A 143 -21.36 8.21 21.86
C PRO A 143 -21.27 6.94 20.99
N CYS A 144 -20.06 6.43 20.78
CA CYS A 144 -19.85 5.18 20.05
C CYS A 144 -18.81 4.31 20.72
N GLU A 145 -18.92 3.01 20.49
CA GLU A 145 -17.99 1.99 20.96
C GLU A 145 -16.61 2.16 20.29
N ALA A 146 -15.53 1.82 21.00
CA ALA A 146 -14.18 2.01 20.49
C ALA A 146 -13.91 1.23 19.19
N TYR A 147 -14.54 0.06 19.01
CA TYR A 147 -14.39 -0.73 17.80
C TYR A 147 -15.07 -0.09 16.57
N THR A 148 -16.12 0.71 16.73
CA THR A 148 -16.82 1.32 15.58
C THR A 148 -15.99 2.41 14.91
N MET A 149 -15.03 2.97 15.63
CA MET A 149 -14.10 3.98 15.12
C MET A 149 -13.03 3.38 14.21
N ARG A 150 -12.83 2.05 14.26
CA ARG A 150 -11.82 1.35 13.46
C ARG A 150 -12.21 1.35 11.98
N TYR A 151 -11.23 1.64 11.12
CA TYR A 151 -11.42 1.55 9.67
C TYR A 151 -11.86 0.14 9.25
N GLY A 152 -11.29 -0.89 9.88
CA GLY A 152 -11.65 -2.29 9.65
C GLY A 152 -13.14 -2.56 9.85
N TYR A 153 -13.70 -2.10 10.97
CA TYR A 153 -15.14 -2.21 11.25
C TYR A 153 -15.98 -1.52 10.17
N LYS A 154 -15.66 -0.27 9.82
CA LYS A 154 -16.42 0.54 8.85
C LYS A 154 -16.49 -0.12 7.47
N ILE A 155 -15.40 -0.77 7.05
CA ILE A 155 -15.36 -1.55 5.81
C ILE A 155 -16.14 -2.86 5.97
N ALA A 156 -15.88 -3.62 7.04
CA ALA A 156 -16.50 -4.92 7.26
C ALA A 156 -18.02 -4.83 7.36
N ILE A 157 -18.58 -3.81 8.01
CA ILE A 157 -20.03 -3.63 8.12
C ILE A 157 -20.67 -3.28 6.76
N ALA A 158 -19.99 -2.49 5.93
CA ALA A 158 -20.43 -2.21 4.57
C ALA A 158 -20.40 -3.48 3.71
N GLN A 159 -19.32 -4.27 3.82
CA GLN A 159 -19.22 -5.57 3.13
C GLN A 159 -20.32 -6.55 3.57
N HIS A 160 -20.59 -6.64 4.87
CA HIS A 160 -21.68 -7.49 5.39
C HIS A 160 -23.04 -7.04 4.85
N ALA A 161 -23.31 -5.74 4.78
CA ALA A 161 -24.53 -5.21 4.16
C ALA A 161 -24.65 -5.61 2.67
N MET A 162 -23.55 -5.60 1.91
CA MET A 162 -23.51 -6.09 0.51
C MET A 162 -23.75 -7.60 0.40
N LEU A 163 -23.43 -8.36 1.44
CA LEU A 163 -23.56 -9.81 1.53
C LEU A 163 -24.81 -10.28 2.27
N LYS A 164 -25.70 -9.36 2.70
CA LYS A 164 -26.86 -9.67 3.56
C LYS A 164 -27.76 -10.79 3.00
N SER A 165 -27.84 -10.96 1.69
CA SER A 165 -28.62 -12.05 1.07
C SER A 165 -27.94 -13.43 1.11
N MET A 166 -26.67 -13.51 1.51
CA MET A 166 -25.86 -14.73 1.58
C MET A 166 -25.52 -15.12 3.01
N LEU A 167 -25.31 -14.12 3.86
CA LEU A 167 -25.01 -14.34 5.27
C LEU A 167 -26.34 -14.38 6.03
N CYS A 168 -26.72 -15.58 6.47
CA CYS A 168 -27.93 -15.82 7.25
C CYS A 168 -27.85 -15.21 8.65
N ASP A 169 -26.63 -14.96 9.14
CA ASP A 169 -26.37 -14.47 10.48
C ASP A 169 -26.13 -12.96 10.51
N GLY A 170 -26.47 -12.34 11.65
CA GLY A 170 -26.16 -10.94 11.92
C GLY A 170 -24.66 -10.63 11.82
N PHE A 171 -24.32 -9.33 11.77
CA PHE A 171 -22.93 -8.87 11.61
C PHE A 171 -21.97 -9.53 12.62
N TRP A 172 -22.31 -9.48 13.91
CA TRP A 172 -21.43 -9.99 14.97
C TRP A 172 -21.23 -11.51 14.93
N PRO A 173 -22.30 -12.34 14.87
CA PRO A 173 -22.14 -13.78 14.69
C PRO A 173 -21.27 -14.15 13.48
N SER A 174 -21.42 -13.43 12.35
CA SER A 174 -20.58 -13.65 11.18
C SER A 174 -19.12 -13.30 11.44
N VAL A 175 -18.83 -12.16 12.07
CA VAL A 175 -17.47 -11.74 12.44
C VAL A 175 -16.82 -12.73 13.41
N THR A 176 -17.50 -13.10 14.49
CA THR A 176 -16.95 -14.03 15.49
C THR A 176 -16.78 -15.43 14.93
N GLY A 177 -17.69 -15.87 14.05
CA GLY A 177 -17.55 -17.14 13.33
C GLY A 177 -16.35 -17.17 12.37
N ILE A 178 -16.04 -16.07 11.68
CA ILE A 178 -14.84 -15.97 10.83
C ILE A 178 -13.55 -16.01 11.67
N LEU A 179 -13.58 -15.43 12.87
CA LEU A 179 -12.42 -15.32 13.74
C LEU A 179 -12.24 -16.52 14.69
N ASP A 180 -13.19 -17.46 14.69
CA ASP A 180 -13.26 -18.56 15.66
C ASP A 180 -13.21 -18.05 17.11
N GLN A 181 -14.05 -17.05 17.40
CA GLN A 181 -14.13 -16.38 18.70
C GLN A 181 -15.54 -16.55 19.31
N GLU A 182 -15.64 -16.33 20.62
CA GLU A 182 -16.92 -16.30 21.32
C GLU A 182 -17.84 -15.20 20.75
N ILE A 183 -19.15 -15.44 20.76
CA ILE A 183 -20.15 -14.52 20.20
C ILE A 183 -20.17 -13.13 20.89
N THR A 184 -19.61 -13.03 22.10
CA THR A 184 -19.46 -11.82 22.91
C THR A 184 -18.19 -11.03 22.60
N TYR A 185 -17.27 -11.58 21.80
CA TYR A 185 -16.00 -10.94 21.47
C TYR A 185 -16.19 -9.66 20.64
N ARG A 186 -15.76 -8.51 21.18
CA ARG A 186 -15.86 -7.18 20.52
C ARG A 186 -14.54 -6.45 20.36
N ASN A 187 -13.47 -6.90 21.04
CA ASN A 187 -12.16 -6.26 21.01
C ASN A 187 -11.32 -6.68 19.79
N VAL A 188 -11.93 -6.60 18.60
CA VAL A 188 -11.31 -7.04 17.34
C VAL A 188 -10.13 -6.14 16.99
N THR A 189 -8.95 -6.73 16.88
CA THR A 189 -7.69 -6.06 16.53
C THR A 189 -7.64 -5.69 15.04
N ASP A 190 -6.71 -4.80 14.66
CA ASP A 190 -6.54 -4.41 13.26
C ASP A 190 -6.17 -5.62 12.37
N LYS A 191 -5.45 -6.62 12.90
CA LYS A 191 -5.10 -7.86 12.19
C LYS A 191 -6.32 -8.74 11.95
N GLU A 192 -7.19 -8.87 12.94
CA GLU A 192 -8.43 -9.64 12.82
C GLU A 192 -9.42 -8.97 11.88
N TRP A 193 -9.51 -7.63 11.92
CA TRP A 193 -10.29 -6.90 10.92
C TRP A 193 -9.79 -7.15 9.50
N ILE A 194 -8.47 -7.23 9.28
CA ILE A 194 -7.92 -7.61 7.97
C ILE A 194 -8.42 -9.00 7.55
N THR A 195 -8.39 -9.99 8.46
CA THR A 195 -8.92 -11.35 8.20
C THR A 195 -10.39 -11.31 7.78
N VAL A 196 -11.24 -10.59 8.52
CA VAL A 196 -12.68 -10.43 8.21
C VAL A 196 -12.88 -9.76 6.85
N MET A 197 -12.19 -8.65 6.59
CA MET A 197 -12.33 -7.90 5.35
C MET A 197 -11.86 -8.70 4.12
N ASP A 198 -10.81 -9.49 4.27
CA ASP A 198 -10.30 -10.36 3.21
C ASP A 198 -11.26 -11.51 2.92
N TYR A 199 -11.90 -12.09 3.96
CA TYR A 199 -12.93 -13.11 3.81
C TYR A 199 -14.14 -12.56 3.05
N TYR A 200 -14.75 -11.47 3.53
CA TYR A 200 -15.88 -10.85 2.84
C TYR A 200 -15.52 -10.35 1.43
N GLY A 201 -14.32 -9.81 1.25
CA GLY A 201 -13.87 -9.32 -0.05
C GLY A 201 -13.74 -10.42 -1.09
N LYS A 202 -13.33 -11.64 -0.69
CA LYS A 202 -13.35 -12.81 -1.58
C LYS A 202 -14.78 -13.15 -2.02
N LEU A 203 -15.75 -13.13 -1.10
CA LEU A 203 -17.15 -13.41 -1.42
C LEU A 203 -17.75 -12.35 -2.36
N ILE A 204 -17.52 -11.07 -2.07
CA ILE A 204 -18.02 -9.95 -2.89
C ILE A 204 -17.46 -10.02 -4.31
N ARG A 205 -16.14 -10.21 -4.45
CA ARG A 205 -15.51 -10.32 -5.78
C ARG A 205 -15.93 -11.59 -6.50
N GLY A 206 -16.18 -12.69 -5.78
CA GLY A 206 -16.73 -13.93 -6.35
C GLY A 206 -18.11 -13.74 -7.00
N ARG A 207 -18.96 -12.87 -6.44
CA ARG A 207 -20.26 -12.49 -7.05
C ARG A 207 -20.12 -11.63 -8.32
N ARG A 208 -19.01 -10.92 -8.48
CA ARG A 208 -18.83 -9.87 -9.50
C ARG A 208 -18.12 -10.36 -10.77
N ALA A 209 -17.99 -11.68 -11.00
CA ALA A 209 -17.39 -12.26 -12.20
C ALA A 209 -18.00 -11.65 -13.50
N PRO A 210 -17.20 -11.53 -14.58
CA PRO A 210 -17.03 -10.29 -15.34
C PRO A 210 -18.25 -9.88 -16.15
N LYS A 211 -18.45 -8.56 -16.30
CA LYS A 211 -19.15 -8.04 -17.48
C LYS A 211 -18.36 -8.48 -18.70
N THR A 212 -18.80 -9.55 -19.38
CA THR A 212 -18.35 -9.90 -20.72
C THR A 212 -18.39 -8.63 -21.55
N LYS A 213 -17.25 -8.20 -22.10
CA LYS A 213 -17.24 -7.17 -23.12
C LYS A 213 -18.13 -7.70 -24.24
N ALA A 214 -19.31 -7.12 -24.41
CA ALA A 214 -20.07 -7.28 -25.64
C ALA A 214 -19.23 -6.64 -26.73
N SER A 215 -18.57 -7.48 -27.53
CA SER A 215 -18.06 -7.08 -28.83
C SER A 215 -19.28 -6.82 -29.72
N ALA A 216 -19.49 -5.57 -30.07
CA ALA A 216 -20.27 -5.12 -31.22
C ALA A 216 -19.49 -3.97 -31.86
#